data_AF-A0A0C9YBE1-F1
#
_entry.id   AF-A0A0C9YBE1-F1
#
_cell.length_a   1.000
_cell.length_b   1.000
_cell.length_c   1.000
_cell.angle_alpha   90.00
_cell.angle_beta   90.00
_cell.angle_gamma   90.00
#
_symmetry.space_group_name_H-M   'P 1'
#
loop_
_entity.id
_entity.type
_entity.pdbx_description
1 polymer ?
#
loop_
_entity_poly.entity_id
_entity_poly.type
_entity_poly.pdbx_seq_one_letter_code
_entity_poly.pdbx_strand_id
1 'polypeptide(L)'
;MKRFFVHGVQYSILPAITLDGIIAYDIIEGPIDGERFLQFLKEHVMPFTTPYPGPCSVIIMDNCWIHHGEAVHVLIEDMHHK
;
A
#
# COMPACT_ATOMS: atom_id res chain seq x y z
N MET A 1 25.36 18.26 29.87
CA MET A 1 25.31 18.56 28.42
C MET A 1 24.01 18.00 27.88
N LYS A 2 23.00 18.84 27.60
CA LYS A 2 21.71 18.40 27.03
C LYS A 2 21.89 18.21 25.52
N ARG A 3 21.70 16.99 25.01
CA ARG A 3 21.58 16.75 23.57
C ARG A 3 20.15 17.07 23.15
N PHE A 4 19.97 18.06 22.28
CA PHE A 4 18.70 18.29 21.62
C PHE A 4 18.59 17.29 20.46
N PHE A 5 17.61 16.39 20.52
CA PHE A 5 17.25 15.59 19.37
C PHE A 5 16.45 16.47 18.41
N VAL A 6 17.09 16.90 17.33
CA VAL A 6 16.38 17.53 16.21
C VAL A 6 15.92 16.38 15.32
N HIS A 7 14.61 16.09 15.30
CA HIS A 7 14.06 15.19 14.30
C HIS A 7 13.93 15.97 13.00
N GLY A 8 14.60 15.48 11.95
CA GLY A 8 14.33 15.95 10.59
C GLY A 8 12.96 15.50 10.12
N VAL A 9 12.50 16.07 9.01
CA VAL A 9 11.28 15.59 8.34
C VAL A 9 11.59 14.26 7.66
N GLN A 10 10.81 13.24 7.95
CA GLN A 10 10.88 11.94 7.29
C GLN A 10 9.75 11.83 6.26
N TYR A 11 10.05 11.26 5.10
CA TYR A 11 9.06 10.88 4.11
C TYR A 11 9.09 9.36 3.91
N SER A 12 7.91 8.77 3.75
CA SER A 12 7.70 7.38 3.40
C SER A 12 7.13 7.30 1.99
N ILE A 13 7.46 6.23 1.26
CA ILE A 13 6.93 5.98 -0.09
C ILE A 13 6.24 4.60 -0.12
N LEU A 14 5.06 4.55 -0.73
CA LEU A 14 4.34 3.31 -1.04
C LEU A 14 4.36 3.08 -2.54
N PRO A 15 5.27 2.27 -3.09
CA PRO A 15 5.24 1.90 -4.50
C PRO A 15 4.46 0.59 -4.70
N ALA A 16 3.64 0.55 -5.76
CA ALA A 16 3.13 -0.69 -6.32
C ALA A 16 3.92 -1.00 -7.60
N ILE A 17 4.56 -2.17 -7.64
CA ILE A 17 5.55 -2.54 -8.64
C ILE A 17 5.13 -3.85 -9.32
N THR A 18 5.21 -3.88 -10.64
CA THR A 18 5.03 -5.07 -11.48
C THR A 18 6.35 -5.42 -12.16
N LEU A 19 6.35 -6.49 -12.96
CA LEU A 19 7.51 -6.84 -13.79
C LEU A 19 7.83 -5.76 -14.85
N ASP A 20 6.84 -4.94 -15.21
CA ASP A 20 6.97 -3.88 -16.21
C ASP A 20 7.29 -2.50 -15.59
N GLY A 21 7.38 -2.40 -14.26
CA GLY A 21 7.77 -1.19 -13.54
C GLY A 21 6.77 -0.74 -12.47
N ILE A 22 6.88 0.53 -12.07
CA ILE A 22 6.02 1.13 -11.05
C ILE A 22 4.69 1.53 -11.69
N ILE A 23 3.58 1.03 -11.16
CA ILE A 23 2.22 1.32 -11.66
C ILE A 23 1.48 2.36 -10.82
N ALA A 24 1.86 2.50 -9.55
CA ALA A 24 1.33 3.50 -8.64
C ALA A 24 2.34 3.83 -7.55
N TYR A 25 2.28 5.05 -7.02
CA TYR A 25 3.04 5.42 -5.83
C TYR A 25 2.34 6.52 -5.04
N ASP A 26 2.60 6.57 -3.73
CA ASP A 26 2.25 7.69 -2.86
C ASP A 26 3.46 8.07 -1.98
N ILE A 27 3.67 9.38 -1.76
CA ILE A 27 4.76 9.92 -0.94
C ILE A 27 4.15 10.68 0.22
N ILE A 28 4.38 10.17 1.41
CA ILE A 28 3.73 10.60 2.64
C ILE A 28 4.77 11.17 3.60
N GLU A 29 4.50 12.34 4.18
CA GLU A 29 5.29 12.83 5.31
C GLU A 29 5.00 12.00 6.57
N GLY A 30 6.04 11.49 7.20
CA GLY A 30 5.96 10.68 8.41
C GLY A 30 5.74 9.18 8.16
N PRO A 31 5.44 8.41 9.23
CA PRO A 31 5.14 6.99 9.13
C PRO A 31 3.76 6.75 8.49
N ILE A 32 3.54 5.53 8.04
CA ILE A 32 2.31 5.09 7.38
C ILE A 32 1.52 4.23 8.36
N ASP A 33 0.25 4.55 8.53
CA ASP A 33 -0.70 3.75 9.30
C ASP A 33 -1.58 2.87 8.38
N GLY A 34 -2.37 1.99 8.99
CA GLY A 34 -3.23 1.06 8.25
C GLY A 34 -4.33 1.74 7.44
N GLU A 35 -4.81 2.92 7.86
CA GLU A 35 -5.85 3.66 7.13
C GLU A 35 -5.29 4.24 5.83
N ARG A 36 -4.14 4.91 5.90
CA ARG A 36 -3.44 5.41 4.71
C ARG A 36 -3.05 4.29 3.77
N PHE A 37 -2.58 3.18 4.32
CA PHE A 37 -2.25 2.00 3.52
C PHE A 37 -3.48 1.43 2.77
N LEU A 38 -4.62 1.31 3.46
CA LEU A 38 -5.86 0.83 2.86
C LEU A 38 -6.36 1.78 1.75
N GLN A 39 -6.29 3.10 1.99
CA GLN A 39 -6.65 4.10 0.99
C GLN A 39 -5.74 3.98 -0.24
N PHE A 40 -4.43 3.83 -0.02
CA PHE A 40 -3.48 3.62 -1.10
C PHE A 40 -3.83 2.39 -1.95
N LEU A 41 -4.13 1.25 -1.31
CA LEU A 41 -4.57 0.06 -2.03
C LEU A 41 -5.82 0.36 -2.86
N LYS A 42 -6.87 0.90 -2.24
CA LYS A 42 -8.18 1.11 -2.88
C LYS A 42 -8.11 2.08 -4.06
N GLU A 43 -7.45 3.22 -3.88
CA GLU A 43 -7.49 4.33 -4.83
C GLU A 43 -6.39 4.23 -5.89
N HIS A 44 -5.23 3.66 -5.54
CA HIS A 44 -4.06 3.67 -6.41
C HIS A 44 -3.66 2.30 -6.93
N VAL A 45 -3.88 1.20 -6.21
CA VAL A 45 -3.44 -0.15 -6.63
C VAL A 45 -4.56 -0.92 -7.33
N MET A 46 -5.71 -1.02 -6.68
CA MET A 46 -6.81 -1.87 -7.13
C MET A 46 -7.32 -1.57 -8.55
N PRO A 47 -7.34 -0.32 -9.06
CA PRO A 47 -7.70 -0.03 -10.46
C PRO A 47 -6.85 -0.75 -11.51
N PHE A 48 -5.65 -1.21 -11.15
CA PHE A 48 -4.73 -1.92 -12.05
C PHE A 48 -4.81 -3.45 -11.89
N THR A 49 -5.57 -3.94 -10.92
CA THR A 49 -5.69 -5.38 -10.64
C THR A 49 -6.80 -6.02 -11.46
N THR A 50 -6.68 -7.32 -11.73
CA THR A 50 -7.73 -8.10 -12.38
C THR A 50 -7.97 -9.41 -11.63
N PRO A 51 -9.10 -10.12 -11.85
CA PRO A 51 -9.29 -11.45 -11.26
C PRO A 51 -8.22 -12.43 -11.76
N TYR A 52 -7.75 -13.33 -10.88
CA TYR A 52 -6.80 -14.38 -11.27
C TYR A 52 -7.44 -15.34 -12.30
N PRO A 53 -6.74 -15.73 -13.39
CA PRO A 53 -5.30 -15.57 -13.68
C PRO A 53 -4.94 -14.39 -14.61
N GLY A 54 -5.70 -13.29 -14.57
CA GLY A 54 -5.46 -12.13 -15.42
C GLY A 54 -4.17 -11.36 -15.09
N PRO A 55 -3.81 -10.35 -15.89
CA PRO A 55 -2.66 -9.48 -15.61
C PRO A 55 -2.80 -8.78 -14.25
N CYS A 56 -1.71 -8.66 -13.49
CA CYS A 56 -1.67 -8.01 -12.17
C CYS A 56 -2.72 -8.57 -11.18
N SER A 57 -3.04 -9.86 -11.25
CA SER A 57 -4.08 -10.48 -10.44
C SER A 57 -3.64 -10.99 -9.07
N VAL A 58 -2.36 -10.88 -8.74
CA VAL A 58 -1.80 -11.34 -7.47
C VAL A 58 -1.08 -10.16 -6.83
N ILE A 59 -1.53 -9.77 -5.64
CA ILE A 59 -0.89 -8.75 -4.82
C ILE A 59 0.06 -9.46 -3.85
N ILE A 60 1.33 -9.05 -3.85
CA ILE A 60 2.37 -9.58 -2.95
C ILE A 60 2.81 -8.44 -2.04
N MET A 61 2.80 -8.68 -0.73
CA MET A 61 3.16 -7.72 0.31
C MET A 61 4.00 -8.44 1.37
N ASP A 62 4.82 -7.70 2.12
CA ASP A 62 5.48 -8.24 3.30
C ASP A 62 4.48 -8.44 4.46
N ASN A 63 4.89 -9.20 5.47
CA ASN A 63 4.04 -9.55 6.62
C ASN A 63 4.07 -8.45 7.69
N CYS A 64 3.74 -7.21 7.30
CA CYS A 64 3.70 -6.05 8.19
C CYS A 64 2.37 -5.97 8.95
N TRP A 65 2.40 -5.54 10.22
CA TRP A 65 1.21 -5.37 11.07
C TRP A 65 0.07 -4.61 10.37
N ILE A 66 0.38 -3.52 9.66
CA ILE A 66 -0.61 -2.68 8.99
C ILE A 66 -1.30 -3.36 7.80
N HIS A 67 -0.80 -4.51 7.33
CA HIS A 67 -1.40 -5.30 6.24
C HIS A 67 -2.46 -6.28 6.73
N HIS A 68 -2.50 -6.60 8.03
CA HIS A 68 -3.40 -7.60 8.61
C HIS A 68 -4.81 -7.07 8.92
N GLY A 69 -5.20 -5.94 8.35
CA GLY A 69 -6.53 -5.38 8.56
C GLY A 69 -7.60 -6.18 7.81
N GLU A 70 -8.71 -6.53 8.47
CA GLU A 70 -9.89 -7.14 7.84
C GLU A 70 -10.34 -6.37 6.58
N ALA A 71 -10.25 -5.04 6.64
CA ALA A 71 -10.59 -4.18 5.52
C ALA A 71 -9.70 -4.39 4.27
N VAL A 72 -8.45 -4.83 4.43
CA VAL A 72 -7.55 -5.17 3.31
C VAL A 72 -8.05 -6.45 2.63
N HIS A 73 -8.43 -7.46 3.41
CA HIS A 73 -8.99 -8.71 2.89
C HIS A 73 -10.28 -8.46 2.10
N VAL A 74 -11.24 -7.77 2.73
CA VAL A 74 -12.52 -7.42 2.11
C VAL A 74 -12.31 -6.61 0.83
N LEU A 75 -11.41 -5.63 0.85
CA LEU A 75 -11.11 -4.82 -0.34
C LEU A 75 -10.62 -5.67 -1.52
N ILE A 76 -9.69 -6.61 -1.27
CA ILE A 76 -9.10 -7.43 -2.33
C ILE A 76 -10.11 -8.45 -2.87
N GLU A 77 -10.89 -9.06 -1.99
CA GLU A 77 -11.88 -10.07 -2.37
C GLU A 77 -13.08 -9.43 -3.08
N ASP A 78 -13.74 -8.42 -2.49
CA ASP A 78 -15.02 -7.91 -2.99
C ASP A 78 -14.92 -7.07 -4.27
N MET A 79 -13.77 -6.42 -4.55
CA MET A 79 -13.67 -5.52 -5.71
C MET A 79 -13.90 -6.20 -7.06
N HIS A 80 -13.68 -7.51 -7.12
CA HIS A 80 -13.80 -8.30 -8.35
C HIS A 80 -15.05 -9.18 -8.38
N HIS A 81 -15.84 -9.21 -7.31
CA HIS A 81 -17.15 -9.89 -7.28
C HIS A 81 -18.21 -8.97 -7.90
N LYS A 82 -18.46 -9.14 -9.20
CA LYS A 82 -19.71 -8.75 -9.87
C LYS A 82 -20.43 -9.97 -10.40
#